data_AF-A0A284VPM2-F1
#
_entry.id   AF-A0A284VPM2-F1
#
_cell.length_a   1.000
_cell.length_b   1.000
_cell.length_c   1.000
_cell.angle_alpha   90.00
_cell.angle_beta   90.00
_cell.angle_gamma   90.00
#
_symmetry.space_group_name_H-M   'P 1'
#
loop_
_entity.id
_entity.type
_entity.pdbx_description
1 polymer ?
#
loop_
_entity_poly.entity_id
_entity_poly.type
_entity_poly.pdbx_seq_one_letter_code
_entity_poly.pdbx_strand_id
1 'polypeptide(L)'
;MWEVFLNVTGGCNLNCRYCYETDRTTEKQHPLSVCNYTINDVLTLLEKLSEYKDSIYVYFYGGEPTLKPKLLEEWSSKIKEKYPSVNQVYIQMVCF
;
A
#
# COMPACT_ATOMS: atom_id res chain seq x y z
N MET A 1 10.66 -13.67 -8.02
CA MET A 1 10.36 -12.23 -7.86
C MET A 1 8.92 -12.10 -7.39
N TRP A 2 8.69 -11.35 -6.32
CA TRP A 2 7.37 -11.18 -5.70
C TRP A 2 6.93 -9.72 -5.70
N GLU A 3 5.65 -9.50 -5.96
CA GLU A 3 5.03 -8.17 -5.97
C GLU A 3 3.90 -8.14 -4.94
N VAL A 4 3.95 -7.18 -4.02
CA VAL A 4 2.97 -7.03 -2.94
C VAL A 4 2.28 -5.68 -3.10
N PHE A 5 0.96 -5.71 -3.30
CA PHE A 5 0.13 -4.52 -3.46
C PHE A 5 -0.59 -4.21 -2.14
N LEU A 6 -0.29 -3.05 -1.55
CA LEU A 6 -0.87 -2.57 -0.30
C LEU A 6 -1.90 -1.50 -0.54
N ASN A 7 -3.17 -1.78 -0.22
CA ASN A 7 -4.24 -0.80 -0.34
C ASN A 7 -4.16 0.20 0.83
N VAL A 8 -3.72 1.41 0.54
CA VAL A 8 -3.50 2.46 1.56
C VAL A 8 -4.82 3.14 1.93
N THR A 9 -5.70 3.34 0.94
CA THR A 9 -6.98 4.02 1.14
C THR A 9 -7.93 3.78 -0.03
N GLY A 10 -9.23 3.69 0.25
CA GLY A 10 -10.28 3.77 -0.77
C GLY A 10 -10.69 5.21 -1.11
N GLY A 11 -10.23 6.20 -0.33
CA GLY A 11 -10.48 7.61 -0.59
C GLY A 11 -9.68 8.11 -1.80
N CYS A 12 -10.30 8.90 -2.65
CA CYS A 12 -9.66 9.51 -3.80
C CYS A 12 -10.18 10.95 -3.96
N ASN A 13 -9.32 11.88 -4.37
CA ASN A 13 -9.69 13.26 -4.69
C ASN A 13 -9.94 13.48 -6.20
N LEU A 14 -9.95 12.40 -7.00
CA LEU A 14 -10.18 12.43 -8.44
C LEU A 14 -11.44 11.64 -8.82
N ASN A 15 -12.04 12.00 -9.97
CA ASN A 15 -13.22 11.34 -10.53
C ASN A 15 -12.93 10.75 -11.93
N CYS A 16 -11.85 9.97 -12.04
CA CYS A 16 -11.43 9.27 -13.26
C CYS A 16 -12.60 8.44 -13.87
N ARG A 17 -12.99 8.73 -15.12
CA ARG A 17 -14.14 8.09 -15.82
C ARG A 17 -13.99 6.58 -15.99
N TYR A 18 -12.75 6.12 -16.10
CA TYR A 18 -12.39 4.73 -16.36
C TYR A 18 -12.06 3.93 -15.08
N CYS A 19 -12.06 4.57 -13.91
CA CYS A 19 -11.72 3.87 -12.67
C CYS A 19 -12.91 3.01 -12.18
N TYR A 20 -12.60 1.78 -11.79
CA TYR A 20 -13.59 0.75 -11.44
C TYR A 20 -14.26 0.99 -10.08
N GLU A 21 -13.61 1.74 -9.18
CA GLU A 21 -14.19 2.14 -7.89
C GLU A 21 -15.28 3.18 -8.15
N THR A 22 -16.55 2.86 -7.90
CA THR A 22 -17.68 3.76 -8.22
C THR A 22 -18.06 4.68 -7.07
N ASP A 23 -17.60 4.39 -5.85
CA ASP A 23 -17.97 5.10 -4.63
C ASP A 23 -16.69 5.56 -3.91
N ARG A 24 -16.22 6.75 -4.31
CA ARG A 24 -14.91 7.36 -3.97
C ARG A 24 -15.02 8.55 -3.02
N THR A 25 -16.03 8.60 -2.16
CA THR A 25 -16.18 9.73 -1.24
C THR A 25 -14.97 9.81 -0.31
N THR A 26 -14.53 11.03 0.02
CA THR A 26 -13.48 11.27 1.03
C THR A 26 -13.83 10.74 2.42
N GLU A 27 -15.07 10.30 2.62
CA GLU A 27 -15.59 9.66 3.82
C GLU A 27 -15.24 8.17 3.90
N LYS A 28 -14.90 7.50 2.78
CA LYS A 28 -14.25 6.18 2.77
C LYS A 28 -12.76 6.22 3.08
N GLN A 29 -12.35 7.19 3.91
CA GLN A 29 -11.14 6.99 4.67
C GLN A 29 -11.41 5.81 5.58
N HIS A 30 -10.96 4.62 5.18
CA HIS A 30 -10.86 3.51 6.12
C HIS A 30 -10.23 4.08 7.39
N PRO A 31 -10.89 3.98 8.56
CA PRO A 31 -10.16 4.21 9.79
C PRO A 31 -8.91 3.34 9.74
N LEU A 32 -7.79 3.75 10.35
CA LEU A 32 -6.57 2.95 10.36
C LEU A 32 -6.79 1.50 10.81
N SER A 33 -7.88 1.24 11.55
CA SER A 33 -8.37 -0.07 11.97
C SER A 33 -9.11 -0.90 10.89
N VAL A 34 -9.47 -0.33 9.74
CA VAL A 34 -10.27 -0.95 8.65
C VAL A 34 -9.50 -1.04 7.32
N CYS A 35 -8.26 -0.53 7.25
CA CYS A 35 -7.33 -1.12 6.29
C CYS A 35 -7.21 -2.58 6.71
N ASN A 36 -7.85 -3.50 5.97
CA ASN A 36 -8.08 -4.90 6.36
C ASN A 36 -6.80 -5.71 6.67
N TYR A 37 -5.63 -5.09 6.54
CA TYR A 37 -4.35 -5.56 7.01
C TYR A 37 -3.66 -4.43 7.77
N THR A 38 -3.29 -4.71 9.02
CA THR A 38 -2.36 -3.85 9.76
C THR A 38 -0.98 -3.92 9.12
N ILE A 39 -0.12 -2.93 9.36
CA ILE A 39 1.29 -3.01 8.95
C ILE A 39 1.97 -4.29 9.46
N ASN A 40 1.52 -4.86 10.59
CA ASN A 40 2.05 -6.11 11.12
C ASN A 40 1.74 -7.32 10.24
N ASP A 41 0.56 -7.35 9.61
CA ASP A 41 0.18 -8.42 8.68
C ASP A 41 1.07 -8.38 7.42
N VAL A 42 1.33 -7.17 6.93
CA VAL A 42 2.26 -6.93 5.82
C VAL A 42 3.66 -7.40 6.19
N LEU A 43 4.18 -7.02 7.37
CA LEU A 43 5.50 -7.44 7.82
C LEU A 43 5.58 -8.96 7.97
N THR A 44 4.52 -9.62 8.45
CA THR A 44 4.46 -11.09 8.56
C THR A 44 4.46 -11.77 7.19
N LEU A 45 3.75 -11.20 6.21
CA LEU A 45 3.80 -11.67 4.81
C LEU A 45 5.20 -11.52 4.22
N LEU A 46 5.82 -10.35 4.40
CA LEU A 46 7.16 -10.07 3.91
C LEU A 46 8.22 -10.98 4.55
N GLU A 47 8.07 -11.33 5.83
CA GLU A 47 8.94 -12.29 6.51
C GLU A 47 8.95 -13.63 5.78
N LYS A 48 7.76 -14.20 5.54
CA LYS A 48 7.59 -15.47 4.82
C LYS A 48 8.17 -15.39 3.42
N LEU A 49 7.93 -14.28 2.71
CA LEU A 49 8.43 -14.10 1.35
C LEU A 49 9.96 -13.94 1.31
N SER A 50 10.56 -13.32 2.33
CA SER A 50 12.00 -13.07 2.40
C SER A 50 12.82 -14.35 2.53
N GLU A 51 12.26 -15.42 3.08
CA GLU A 51 12.89 -16.75 3.18
C GLU A 51 13.22 -17.34 1.80
N TYR A 52 12.47 -16.97 0.76
CA TYR A 52 12.65 -17.49 -0.59
C TYR A 52 13.77 -16.80 -1.38
N LYS A 53 14.51 -15.85 -0.77
CA LYS A 53 15.65 -15.10 -1.36
C LYS A 53 15.37 -14.42 -2.72
N ASP A 54 14.09 -14.22 -3.03
CA ASP A 54 13.64 -13.50 -4.22
C ASP A 54 13.63 -11.98 -3.98
N SER A 55 13.82 -11.19 -5.04
CA SER A 55 13.53 -9.75 -4.99
C SER A 55 12.04 -9.53 -4.74
N ILE A 56 11.72 -8.79 -3.67
CA ILE A 56 10.36 -8.40 -3.31
C ILE A 56 10.18 -6.91 -3.62
N TYR A 57 9.09 -6.59 -4.31
CA TYR A 57 8.65 -5.23 -4.59
C TYR A 57 7.35 -4.95 -3.84
N VAL A 58 7.28 -3.80 -3.18
CA VAL A 58 6.09 -3.36 -2.46
C VAL A 58 5.53 -2.12 -3.14
N TYR A 59 4.26 -2.19 -3.51
CA TYR A 59 3.52 -1.13 -4.18
C TYR A 59 2.44 -0.59 -3.26
N PHE A 60 2.42 0.73 -3.08
CA PHE A 60 1.29 1.40 -2.43
C PHE A 60 0.24 1.71 -3.49
N TYR A 61 -0.95 1.14 -3.33
CA TYR A 61 -2.09 1.31 -4.24
C TYR A 61 -3.33 1.74 -3.47
N GLY A 62 -4.40 2.07 -4.20
CA GLY A 62 -5.71 2.40 -3.65
C GLY A 62 -6.40 3.44 -4.53
N GLY A 63 -7.25 4.27 -3.91
CA GLY A 63 -7.77 5.49 -4.51
C GLY A 63 -6.63 6.47 -4.79
N GLU A 64 -6.37 7.39 -3.85
CA GLU A 64 -5.21 8.27 -3.90
C GLU A 64 -4.31 8.05 -2.66
N PRO A 65 -3.25 7.22 -2.76
CA PRO A 65 -2.36 6.94 -1.62
C PRO A 65 -1.73 8.19 -1.02
N THR A 66 -1.48 9.23 -1.82
CA THR A 66 -0.86 10.48 -1.33
C THR A 66 -1.77 11.29 -0.41
N LEU A 67 -3.05 10.94 -0.26
CA LEU A 67 -3.93 11.49 0.78
C LEU A 67 -3.54 11.04 2.20
N LYS A 68 -2.68 10.01 2.34
CA LYS A 68 -2.20 9.49 3.62
C LYS A 68 -0.66 9.51 3.71
N PRO A 69 0.00 10.67 3.54
CA PRO A 69 1.45 10.74 3.40
C PRO A 69 2.21 10.24 4.64
N LYS A 70 1.70 10.56 5.84
CA LYS A 70 2.26 10.06 7.12
C LYS A 70 2.24 8.53 7.21
N LEU A 71 1.20 7.89 6.67
CA LEU A 71 1.08 6.44 6.68
C LEU A 71 2.08 5.80 5.72
N LEU A 72 2.26 6.40 4.54
CA LEU A 72 3.27 5.98 3.56
C LEU A 72 4.68 6.05 4.17
N GLU A 73 5.02 7.15 4.85
CA GLU A 73 6.30 7.33 5.53
C GLU A 73 6.52 6.29 6.63
N GLU A 74 5.52 6.10 7.50
CA GLU A 74 5.59 5.14 8.59
C GLU A 74 5.81 3.71 8.07
N TRP A 75 5.02 3.29 7.09
CA TRP A 75 5.08 1.94 6.53
C TRP A 75 6.38 1.71 5.75
N SER A 76 6.80 2.69 4.95
CA SER A 76 8.09 2.63 4.23
C SER A 76 9.25 2.48 5.21
N SER A 77 9.28 3.29 6.28
CA SER A 77 10.34 3.23 7.28
C SER A 77 10.39 1.86 7.97
N LYS A 78 9.24 1.35 8.44
CA LYS A 78 9.15 0.03 9.10
C LYS A 78 9.58 -1.12 8.21
N ILE A 79 9.14 -1.13 6.94
CA ILE A 79 9.49 -2.19 6.00
C ILE A 79 10.99 -2.14 5.67
N LYS A 80 11.58 -0.94 5.51
CA LYS A 80 13.00 -0.77 5.18
C LYS A 80 13.92 -1.16 6.33
N GLU A 81 13.53 -0.79 7.55
CA GLU A 81 14.26 -1.15 8.77
C GLU A 81 14.29 -2.66 8.97
N LYS A 82 13.14 -3.34 8.83
CA LYS A 82 13.04 -4.78 9.08
C LYS A 82 13.55 -5.63 7.92
N TYR A 83 13.44 -5.15 6.68
CA TYR A 83 13.84 -5.89 5.47
C TYR A 83 14.60 -5.00 4.48
N PRO A 84 15.91 -4.74 4.71
CA PRO A 84 16.72 -3.88 3.84
C PRO A 84 16.90 -4.41 2.41
N SER A 85 16.71 -5.72 2.21
CA SER A 85 16.79 -6.41 0.91
C SER A 85 15.53 -6.26 0.05
N VAL A 86 14.45 -5.71 0.61
CA VAL A 86 13.22 -5.41 -0.14
C VAL A 86 13.43 -4.12 -0.92
N ASN A 87 13.31 -4.20 -2.25
CA ASN A 87 13.37 -3.02 -3.11
C ASN A 87 12.05 -2.24 -2.95
N GLN A 88 12.09 -1.18 -2.15
CA GLN A 88 10.99 -0.22 -1.95
C GLN A 88 11.02 0.89 -3.01
N VAL A 89 9.95 1.58 -3.42
CA VAL A 89 8.51 1.58 -3.15
C VAL A 89 7.97 2.37 -4.35
N TYR A 90 6.99 1.83 -5.08
CA TYR A 90 6.33 2.58 -6.15
C TYR A 90 4.91 2.90 -5.72
N ILE A 91 4.53 4.17 -5.81
CA ILE A 91 3.13 4.57 -5.69
C ILE A 91 2.49 4.27 -7.03
N GLN A 92 1.56 3.31 -7.06
CA GLN A 92 0.80 3.01 -8.25
C GLN A 92 -0.61 3.55 -8.08
N MET A 93 -0.89 4.64 -8.77
CA MET A 93 -2.25 5.15 -8.92
C MET A 93 -3.01 4.26 -9.91
N VAL A 94 -4.28 4.01 -9.60
CA VAL A 94 -5.22 3.29 -10.47
C VAL A 94 -5.75 4.19 -11.60
N CYS A 95 -5.39 5.49 -11.61
CA CYS A 95 -5.81 6.44 -12.64
C CYS A 95 -4.84 6.50 -13.84
N PHE A 96 -4.89 5.51 -14.75
CA PHE A 96 -4.38 5.67 -16.13
C PHE A 96 -5.34 5.09 -17.16
#